data_AF-A0A7S2BWF3-F1
#
_entry.id   AF-A0A7S2BWF3-F1
#
_cell.length_a   1.000
_cell.length_b   1.000
_cell.length_c   1.000
_cell.angle_alpha   90.00
_cell.angle_beta   90.00
_cell.angle_gamma   90.00
#
_symmetry.space_group_name_H-M   'P 1'
#
loop_
_entity.id
_entity.type
_entity.pdbx_description
1 polymer ?
#
loop_
_entity_poly.entity_id
_entity_poly.type
_entity_poly.pdbx_seq_one_letter_code
_entity_poly.pdbx_strand_id
1 'polypeptide(L)'
;KQMFDNIFESVYYGPGLDGKPWLSVLGNHDYGGWMYLSAWDQVVGYTWGGPHSTGRWMVPAQYYMAPVYYDDFMVEYYFLDTNVWDAMPSAHASGHNPCNGAKVGMSTSDTCGEQGPKSAEECYAWFKTLWEDQKKWMDKTMSNSKAQWQIVVTHFPVTWGKEEWPSIARKHGIDLIITGHKHMQEVHVPEDMLTQLDGWSGLYSDFMGGTGWIVTGGGRGV
;
A
#
# COMPACT_ATOMS: atom_id res chain seq x y z
N LYS A 1 25.24 7.61 -7.06
CA LYS A 1 24.50 8.21 -5.92
C LYS A 1 23.29 7.33 -5.70
N GLN A 2 23.12 6.75 -4.51
CA GLN A 2 22.06 5.77 -4.27
C GLN A 2 20.68 6.44 -4.30
N MET A 3 19.64 5.66 -4.62
CA MET A 3 18.26 6.15 -4.81
C MET A 3 17.74 6.82 -3.53
N PHE A 4 17.85 6.13 -2.40
CA PHE A 4 17.47 6.62 -1.06
C PHE A 4 18.16 7.92 -0.65
N ASP A 5 19.44 8.12 -0.99
CA ASP A 5 20.15 9.37 -0.66
C ASP A 5 19.42 10.59 -1.22
N ASN A 6 18.93 10.50 -2.46
CA ASN A 6 18.43 11.65 -3.22
C ASN A 6 16.99 12.02 -2.90
N ILE A 7 16.18 11.03 -2.55
CA ILE A 7 14.71 11.18 -2.47
C ILE A 7 14.20 11.01 -1.04
N PHE A 8 15.00 10.44 -0.15
CA PHE A 8 14.62 10.21 1.24
C PHE A 8 15.61 10.85 2.22
N GLU A 9 16.89 10.45 2.21
CA GLU A 9 17.85 10.86 3.24
C GLU A 9 18.21 12.35 3.16
N SER A 10 18.51 12.88 1.97
CA SER A 10 18.83 14.30 1.82
C SER A 10 17.60 15.21 1.81
N VAL A 11 16.39 14.65 1.81
CA VAL A 11 15.14 15.43 1.74
C VAL A 11 14.49 15.55 3.11
N TYR A 12 14.41 14.44 3.85
CA TYR A 12 13.66 14.36 5.11
C TYR A 12 14.60 14.22 6.31
N TYR A 13 15.35 15.28 6.60
CA TYR A 13 16.24 15.37 7.76
C TYR A 13 16.00 16.68 8.52
N GLY A 14 16.46 16.74 9.76
CA GLY A 14 16.43 17.91 10.62
C GLY A 14 15.60 17.74 11.90
N PRO A 15 15.54 18.80 12.73
CA PRO A 15 14.85 18.78 14.01
C PRO A 15 13.39 18.29 13.88
N GLY A 16 13.05 17.27 14.66
CA GLY A 16 11.71 16.65 14.65
C GLY A 16 11.56 15.45 13.71
N LEU A 17 12.46 15.28 12.73
CA LEU A 17 12.47 14.13 11.81
C LEU A 17 13.63 13.18 12.08
N ASP A 18 14.77 13.71 12.51
CA ASP A 18 15.98 12.92 12.75
C ASP A 18 15.72 11.81 13.79
N GLY A 19 16.13 10.59 13.43
CA GLY A 19 15.98 9.39 14.25
C GLY A 19 14.55 8.89 14.43
N LYS A 20 13.54 9.49 13.78
CA LYS A 20 12.15 9.00 13.84
C LYS A 20 11.90 7.92 12.80
N PRO A 21 11.22 6.82 13.14
CA PRO A 21 10.89 5.77 12.18
C PRO A 21 9.86 6.26 11.16
N TRP A 22 10.03 5.82 9.91
CA TRP A 22 9.17 6.06 8.76
C TRP A 22 8.53 4.74 8.36
N LEU A 23 7.33 4.50 8.87
CA LEU A 23 6.53 3.32 8.54
C LEU A 23 5.81 3.59 7.22
N SER A 24 6.04 2.74 6.21
CA SER A 24 5.46 2.93 4.87
C SER A 24 4.91 1.62 4.29
N VAL A 25 4.23 1.73 3.15
CA VAL A 25 3.78 0.63 2.28
C VAL A 25 4.39 0.78 0.89
N LEU A 26 4.36 -0.30 0.11
CA LEU A 26 4.69 -0.27 -1.31
C LEU A 26 3.49 0.20 -2.13
N GLY A 27 3.72 1.15 -3.03
CA GLY A 27 2.78 1.55 -4.06
C GLY A 27 3.14 0.99 -5.44
N ASN A 28 2.28 1.27 -6.41
CA ASN A 28 2.43 0.73 -7.77
C ASN A 28 3.74 1.16 -8.42
N HIS A 29 4.21 2.37 -8.13
CA HIS A 29 5.47 2.88 -8.63
C HIS A 29 6.71 2.20 -8.02
N ASP A 30 6.64 1.64 -6.82
CA ASP A 30 7.74 0.83 -6.24
C ASP A 30 7.91 -0.48 -7.01
N TYR A 31 6.82 -1.03 -7.55
CA TYR A 31 6.85 -2.14 -8.51
C TYR A 31 7.18 -1.68 -9.93
N GLY A 32 7.05 -0.39 -10.25
CA GLY A 32 7.42 0.22 -11.54
C GLY A 32 6.26 0.83 -12.32
N GLY A 33 5.05 0.76 -11.79
CA GLY A 33 3.84 1.40 -12.30
C GLY A 33 3.28 0.73 -13.55
N TRP A 34 4.01 0.80 -14.66
CA TRP A 34 3.59 0.30 -15.98
C TRP A 34 4.27 -1.02 -16.37
N MET A 35 5.22 -1.49 -15.56
CA MET A 35 5.80 -2.83 -15.59
C MET A 35 6.36 -3.16 -14.19
N TYR A 36 6.16 -4.38 -13.68
CA TYR A 36 6.51 -4.82 -12.31
C TYR A 36 8.02 -4.97 -12.04
N LEU A 37 8.86 -4.49 -12.97
CA LEU A 37 10.29 -4.77 -13.02
C LEU A 37 11.15 -3.77 -12.22
N SER A 38 10.56 -2.96 -11.36
CA SER A 38 11.32 -2.12 -10.42
C SER A 38 11.71 -2.89 -9.16
N ALA A 39 12.70 -2.35 -8.45
CA ALA A 39 13.35 -3.02 -7.33
C ALA A 39 12.62 -2.81 -5.99
N TRP A 40 11.34 -3.20 -5.93
CA TRP A 40 10.56 -3.14 -4.68
C TRP A 40 11.21 -3.95 -3.54
N ASP A 41 11.94 -5.00 -3.90
CA ASP A 41 12.73 -5.83 -2.98
C ASP A 41 13.87 -5.06 -2.34
N GLN A 42 14.49 -4.11 -3.04
CA GLN A 42 15.49 -3.20 -2.49
C GLN A 42 14.87 -2.17 -1.54
N VAL A 43 13.64 -1.72 -1.82
CA VAL A 43 12.88 -0.85 -0.90
C VAL A 43 12.64 -1.57 0.44
N VAL A 44 12.33 -2.86 0.39
CA VAL A 44 12.24 -3.71 1.58
C VAL A 44 13.62 -3.92 2.21
N GLY A 45 14.63 -4.25 1.40
CA GLY A 45 16.00 -4.51 1.82
C GLY A 45 16.63 -3.36 2.60
N TYR A 46 16.35 -2.11 2.23
CA TYR A 46 16.88 -0.91 2.91
C TYR A 46 16.47 -0.81 4.39
N THR A 47 15.31 -1.38 4.76
CA THR A 47 14.87 -1.53 6.15
C THR A 47 15.85 -2.33 6.98
N TRP A 48 16.44 -3.37 6.37
CA TRP A 48 17.34 -4.31 7.02
C TRP A 48 18.81 -3.87 6.97
N GLY A 49 19.08 -2.68 6.40
CA GLY A 49 20.39 -2.06 6.34
C GLY A 49 20.88 -1.86 4.91
N GLY A 50 22.20 -1.85 4.75
CA GLY A 50 22.87 -1.52 3.49
C GLY A 50 23.63 -0.19 3.57
N PRO A 51 24.40 0.16 2.53
CA PRO A 51 25.12 1.43 2.51
C PRO A 51 24.13 2.60 2.70
N HIS A 52 24.52 3.59 3.50
CA HIS A 52 23.77 4.83 3.74
C HIS A 52 22.42 4.70 4.49
N SER A 53 21.95 3.49 4.79
CA SER A 53 20.77 3.31 5.65
C SER A 53 21.01 3.89 7.05
N THR A 54 20.13 4.81 7.46
CA THR A 54 20.15 5.39 8.81
C THR A 54 19.28 4.61 9.80
N GLY A 55 18.70 3.47 9.38
CA GLY A 55 17.81 2.64 10.20
C GLY A 55 16.43 3.24 10.49
N ARG A 56 16.06 4.34 9.80
CA ARG A 56 14.78 5.01 10.03
C ARG A 56 13.69 4.64 9.02
N TRP A 57 14.05 4.05 7.88
CA TRP A 57 13.11 3.54 6.90
C TRP A 57 12.57 2.18 7.33
N MET A 58 11.25 2.03 7.40
CA MET A 58 10.59 0.84 7.92
C MET A 58 9.54 0.33 6.94
N VAL A 59 9.97 -0.57 6.05
CA VAL A 59 9.14 -1.40 5.17
C VAL A 59 9.72 -2.82 5.20
N PRO A 60 9.60 -3.56 6.31
CA PRO A 60 10.33 -4.82 6.51
C PRO A 60 9.84 -5.99 5.63
N ALA A 61 8.65 -5.87 5.07
CA ALA A 61 8.00 -6.83 4.18
C ALA A 61 6.93 -6.11 3.33
N GLN A 62 6.38 -6.79 2.32
CA GLN A 62 5.28 -6.26 1.49
C GLN A 62 4.03 -5.90 2.30
N TYR A 63 3.78 -6.63 3.39
CA TYR A 63 2.76 -6.32 4.38
C TYR A 63 3.25 -6.69 5.79
N TYR A 64 2.88 -5.88 6.78
CA TYR A 64 3.33 -6.04 8.17
C TYR A 64 2.41 -5.29 9.14
N MET A 65 2.63 -5.45 10.44
CA MET A 65 1.94 -4.65 11.47
C MET A 65 2.94 -3.98 12.41
N ALA A 66 2.57 -2.82 12.95
CA ALA A 66 3.31 -2.11 13.97
C ALA A 66 2.37 -1.66 15.11
N PRO A 67 2.47 -2.24 16.32
CA PRO A 67 1.77 -1.73 17.48
C PRO A 67 2.48 -0.49 18.03
N VAL A 68 1.69 0.55 18.34
CA VAL A 68 2.15 1.78 18.99
C VAL A 68 1.42 1.92 20.32
N TYR A 69 2.20 2.11 21.39
CA TYR A 69 1.74 2.15 22.76
C TYR A 69 1.73 3.60 23.26
N TYR A 70 0.57 4.03 23.76
CA TYR A 70 0.39 5.26 24.51
C TYR A 70 0.13 4.92 25.99
N ASP A 71 0.05 5.93 26.85
CA ASP A 71 -0.10 5.73 28.30
C ASP A 71 -1.39 4.96 28.66
N ASP A 72 -2.47 5.14 27.87
CA ASP A 72 -3.81 4.63 28.15
C ASP A 72 -4.45 3.82 27.01
N PHE A 73 -3.84 3.79 25.82
CA PHE A 73 -4.32 2.98 24.69
C PHE A 73 -3.20 2.47 23.78
N MET A 74 -3.54 1.45 22.99
CA MET A 74 -2.72 0.92 21.90
C MET A 74 -3.40 1.16 20.57
N VAL A 75 -2.60 1.50 19.56
CA VAL A 75 -3.00 1.50 18.16
C VAL A 75 -2.20 0.43 17.43
N GLU A 76 -2.88 -0.46 16.71
CA GLU A 76 -2.23 -1.37 15.78
C GLU A 76 -2.38 -0.83 14.36
N TYR A 77 -1.24 -0.53 13.74
CA TYR A 77 -1.18 -0.16 12.33
C TYR A 77 -0.91 -1.40 11.49
N TYR A 78 -1.73 -1.60 10.47
CA TYR A 78 -1.65 -2.70 9.51
C TYR A 78 -1.30 -2.15 8.13
N PHE A 79 -0.10 -2.46 7.67
CA PHE A 79 0.47 -1.97 6.41
C PHE A 79 0.24 -3.04 5.34
N LEU A 80 -0.55 -2.71 4.32
CA LEU A 80 -1.02 -3.67 3.31
C LEU A 80 -0.60 -3.26 1.89
N ASP A 81 -0.23 -4.27 1.10
CA ASP A 81 0.02 -4.16 -0.33
C ASP A 81 -1.28 -4.35 -1.12
N THR A 82 -1.66 -3.33 -1.88
CA THR A 82 -2.93 -3.30 -2.63
C THR A 82 -2.75 -3.15 -4.14
N ASN A 83 -1.56 -3.49 -4.64
CA ASN A 83 -1.23 -3.39 -6.06
C ASN A 83 -2.05 -4.35 -6.95
N VAL A 84 -2.79 -5.28 -6.35
CA VAL A 84 -3.81 -6.08 -7.03
C VAL A 84 -4.85 -5.23 -7.78
N TRP A 85 -5.13 -3.99 -7.32
CA TRP A 85 -6.11 -3.11 -7.97
C TRP A 85 -5.57 -2.31 -9.16
N ASP A 86 -4.26 -2.36 -9.44
CA ASP A 86 -3.66 -1.88 -10.69
C ASP A 86 -3.30 -3.05 -11.63
N ALA A 87 -2.99 -4.22 -11.06
CA ALA A 87 -2.61 -5.41 -11.79
C ALA A 87 -3.74 -5.94 -12.67
N MET A 88 -3.45 -6.13 -13.96
CA MET A 88 -4.39 -6.66 -14.95
C MET A 88 -3.73 -7.76 -15.79
N PRO A 89 -4.48 -8.61 -16.52
CA PRO A 89 -3.88 -9.59 -17.43
C PRO A 89 -2.87 -8.96 -18.40
N SER A 90 -1.82 -9.71 -18.79
CA SER A 90 -0.69 -9.16 -19.56
C SER A 90 -1.06 -8.55 -20.90
N ALA A 91 -2.13 -9.06 -21.52
CA ALA A 91 -2.68 -8.54 -22.77
C ALA A 91 -3.42 -7.20 -22.61
N HIS A 92 -3.72 -6.76 -21.39
CA HIS A 92 -4.45 -5.52 -21.16
C HIS A 92 -3.53 -4.31 -21.35
N ALA A 93 -3.86 -3.47 -22.33
CA ALA A 93 -3.01 -2.37 -22.81
C ALA A 93 -2.97 -1.12 -21.92
N SER A 94 -3.58 -1.17 -20.72
CA SER A 94 -3.55 -0.03 -19.79
C SER A 94 -2.11 0.43 -19.52
N GLY A 95 -1.90 1.75 -19.57
CA GLY A 95 -0.61 2.38 -19.29
C GLY A 95 -0.21 2.34 -17.81
N HIS A 96 -1.12 1.93 -16.93
CA HIS A 96 -0.89 1.75 -15.49
C HIS A 96 -0.89 0.27 -15.08
N ASN A 97 -1.00 -0.67 -16.02
CA ASN A 97 -0.96 -2.09 -15.69
C ASN A 97 0.50 -2.51 -15.40
N PRO A 98 0.88 -2.83 -14.16
CA PRO A 98 2.23 -3.31 -13.86
C PRO A 98 2.53 -4.65 -14.54
N CYS A 99 1.53 -5.41 -14.97
CA CYS A 99 1.72 -6.69 -15.64
C CYS A 99 1.71 -6.59 -17.17
N ASN A 100 1.80 -5.38 -17.75
CA ASN A 100 1.69 -5.18 -19.20
C ASN A 100 2.79 -5.92 -19.98
N GLY A 101 2.39 -6.95 -20.74
CA GLY A 101 3.33 -7.84 -21.43
C GLY A 101 4.09 -7.16 -22.56
N ALA A 102 3.46 -6.20 -23.26
CA ALA A 102 4.13 -5.43 -24.29
C ALA A 102 5.26 -4.56 -23.70
N LYS A 103 5.09 -4.09 -22.47
CA LYS A 103 6.05 -3.26 -21.75
C LYS A 103 7.18 -4.09 -21.14
N VAL A 104 6.84 -5.22 -20.52
CA VAL A 104 7.83 -6.20 -20.03
C VAL A 104 8.70 -6.70 -21.18
N GLY A 105 8.12 -7.01 -22.35
CA GLY A 105 8.88 -7.43 -23.52
C GLY A 105 9.82 -6.38 -24.14
N MET A 106 9.77 -5.11 -23.68
CA MET A 106 10.76 -4.08 -24.02
C MET A 106 11.96 -4.06 -23.05
N SER A 107 11.86 -4.76 -21.92
CA SER A 107 12.90 -4.87 -20.91
C SER A 107 13.93 -5.95 -21.27
N THR A 108 15.12 -5.85 -20.68
CA THR A 108 16.14 -6.90 -20.73
C THR A 108 15.96 -7.96 -19.63
N SER A 109 15.01 -7.77 -18.72
CA SER A 109 14.67 -8.70 -17.65
C SER A 109 13.16 -8.98 -17.64
N ASP A 110 12.79 -10.24 -17.42
CA ASP A 110 11.41 -10.68 -17.22
C ASP A 110 11.04 -10.83 -15.74
N THR A 111 11.94 -10.48 -14.83
CA THR A 111 11.69 -10.59 -13.38
C THR A 111 12.38 -9.47 -12.59
N CYS A 112 11.82 -9.13 -11.44
CA CYS A 112 12.38 -8.18 -10.47
C CYS A 112 13.10 -8.86 -9.29
N GLY A 113 13.24 -10.19 -9.32
CA GLY A 113 13.90 -10.95 -8.24
C GLY A 113 13.16 -12.24 -7.91
N GLU A 114 13.76 -13.06 -7.04
CA GLU A 114 13.24 -14.40 -6.71
C GLU A 114 11.84 -14.38 -6.07
N GLN A 115 11.49 -13.29 -5.39
CA GLN A 115 10.23 -13.15 -4.66
C GLN A 115 9.13 -12.46 -5.48
N GLY A 116 9.46 -11.89 -6.64
CA GLY A 116 8.51 -11.19 -7.51
C GLY A 116 7.89 -12.10 -8.59
N PRO A 117 7.07 -11.52 -9.50
CA PRO A 117 6.59 -12.26 -10.65
C PRO A 117 7.72 -12.74 -11.56
N LYS A 118 7.52 -13.92 -12.16
CA LYS A 118 8.49 -14.56 -13.07
C LYS A 118 8.28 -14.20 -14.54
N SER A 119 7.10 -13.70 -14.89
CA SER A 119 6.72 -13.25 -16.22
C SER A 119 5.51 -12.31 -16.15
N ALA A 120 5.25 -11.60 -17.25
CA ALA A 120 4.06 -10.76 -17.38
C ALA A 120 2.76 -11.58 -17.27
N GLU A 121 2.76 -12.80 -17.80
CA GLU A 121 1.63 -13.73 -17.75
C GLU A 121 1.30 -14.16 -16.32
N GLU A 122 2.32 -14.39 -15.49
CA GLU A 122 2.15 -14.80 -14.10
C GLU A 122 1.88 -13.62 -13.15
N CYS A 123 2.29 -12.40 -13.52
CA CYS A 123 2.19 -11.20 -12.69
C CYS A 123 0.80 -10.95 -12.12
N TYR A 124 -0.25 -11.07 -12.93
CA TYR A 124 -1.60 -10.82 -12.43
C TYR A 124 -2.04 -11.88 -11.41
N ALA A 125 -1.67 -13.15 -11.63
CA ALA A 125 -1.94 -14.20 -10.65
C ALA A 125 -1.16 -13.97 -9.36
N TRP A 126 0.09 -13.52 -9.45
CA TRP A 126 0.95 -13.24 -8.31
C TRP A 126 0.37 -12.15 -7.39
N PHE A 127 -0.05 -11.00 -7.93
CA PHE A 127 -0.67 -9.95 -7.10
C PHE A 127 -1.98 -10.39 -6.45
N LYS A 128 -2.78 -11.23 -7.14
CA LYS A 128 -3.99 -11.82 -6.54
C LYS A 128 -3.64 -12.76 -5.38
N THR A 129 -2.66 -13.64 -5.56
CA THR A 129 -2.21 -14.54 -4.49
C THR A 129 -1.68 -13.75 -3.30
N LEU A 130 -0.89 -12.71 -3.53
CA LEU A 130 -0.40 -11.81 -2.49
C LEU A 130 -1.56 -11.17 -1.70
N TRP A 131 -2.62 -10.71 -2.37
CA TRP A 131 -3.81 -10.16 -1.71
C TRP A 131 -4.59 -11.21 -0.92
N GLU A 132 -4.76 -12.41 -1.46
CA GLU A 132 -5.42 -13.52 -0.73
C GLU A 132 -4.65 -13.93 0.54
N ASP A 133 -3.32 -13.95 0.48
CA ASP A 133 -2.50 -14.27 1.65
C ASP A 133 -2.54 -13.16 2.70
N GLN A 134 -2.62 -11.90 2.28
CA GLN A 134 -2.88 -10.77 3.18
C GLN A 134 -4.25 -10.86 3.86
N LYS A 135 -5.31 -11.24 3.14
CA LYS A 135 -6.64 -11.46 3.74
C LYS A 135 -6.62 -12.56 4.80
N LYS A 136 -5.96 -13.69 4.53
CA LYS A 136 -5.76 -14.75 5.55
C LYS A 136 -4.93 -14.27 6.74
N TRP A 137 -3.93 -13.43 6.48
CA TRP A 137 -3.10 -12.85 7.52
C TRP A 137 -3.92 -11.91 8.42
N MET A 138 -4.72 -11.00 7.84
CA MET A 138 -5.64 -10.13 8.58
C MET A 138 -6.65 -10.93 9.42
N ASP A 139 -7.22 -12.00 8.85
CA ASP A 139 -8.10 -12.93 9.56
C ASP A 139 -7.47 -13.47 10.83
N LYS A 140 -6.16 -13.73 10.81
CA LYS A 140 -5.41 -14.24 11.95
C LYS A 140 -4.97 -13.14 12.91
N THR A 141 -4.46 -12.01 12.41
CA THR A 141 -3.84 -10.97 13.24
C THR A 141 -4.88 -10.05 13.86
N MET A 142 -5.76 -9.47 13.04
CA MET A 142 -6.73 -8.46 13.48
C MET A 142 -7.82 -9.06 14.36
N SER A 143 -8.30 -10.26 14.03
CA SER A 143 -9.36 -10.92 14.83
C SER A 143 -8.92 -11.26 16.26
N ASN A 144 -7.61 -11.29 16.53
CA ASN A 144 -7.06 -11.55 17.86
C ASN A 144 -6.59 -10.27 18.58
N SER A 145 -6.72 -9.11 17.93
CA SER A 145 -6.26 -7.82 18.47
C SER A 145 -6.89 -7.52 19.84
N LYS A 146 -6.09 -6.85 20.67
CA LYS A 146 -6.52 -6.24 21.94
C LYS A 146 -6.31 -4.73 21.94
N ALA A 147 -5.91 -4.17 20.80
CA ALA A 147 -5.74 -2.73 20.65
C ALA A 147 -7.09 -2.03 20.69
N GLN A 148 -7.09 -0.80 21.20
CA GLN A 148 -8.27 0.06 21.20
C GLN A 148 -8.57 0.58 19.80
N TRP A 149 -7.54 0.68 18.94
CA TRP A 149 -7.66 1.17 17.58
C TRP A 149 -6.91 0.26 16.61
N GLN A 150 -7.55 -0.07 15.50
CA GLN A 150 -6.95 -0.78 14.37
C GLN A 150 -7.01 0.11 13.13
N ILE A 151 -5.84 0.50 12.64
CA ILE A 151 -5.68 1.41 11.50
C ILE A 151 -5.02 0.66 10.35
N VAL A 152 -5.61 0.71 9.17
CA VAL A 152 -4.97 0.21 7.94
C VAL A 152 -4.26 1.36 7.22
N VAL A 153 -3.05 1.08 6.74
CA VAL A 153 -2.29 1.95 5.84
C VAL A 153 -2.05 1.17 4.55
N THR A 154 -2.43 1.73 3.40
CA THR A 154 -2.23 1.09 2.11
C THR A 154 -2.12 2.11 0.98
N HIS A 155 -1.69 1.71 -0.21
CA HIS A 155 -1.46 2.67 -1.29
C HIS A 155 -2.75 3.10 -1.98
N PHE A 156 -3.59 2.15 -2.40
CA PHE A 156 -4.77 2.44 -3.19
C PHE A 156 -5.99 2.85 -2.34
N PRO A 157 -6.76 3.86 -2.77
CA PRO A 157 -8.00 4.25 -2.12
C PRO A 157 -9.00 3.10 -2.01
N VAL A 158 -9.80 3.14 -0.94
CA VAL A 158 -10.86 2.16 -0.69
C VAL A 158 -11.88 2.06 -1.83
N THR A 159 -12.02 3.09 -2.66
CA THR A 159 -12.90 3.07 -3.83
C THR A 159 -12.46 2.09 -4.92
N TRP A 160 -11.18 1.72 -5.01
CA TRP A 160 -10.69 0.68 -5.93
C TRP A 160 -11.09 -0.72 -5.46
N GLY A 161 -11.17 -0.94 -4.14
CA GLY A 161 -11.59 -2.19 -3.52
C GLY A 161 -13.01 -2.15 -2.95
N LYS A 162 -13.90 -1.31 -3.52
CA LYS A 162 -15.21 -0.97 -2.93
C LYS A 162 -16.13 -2.15 -2.63
N GLU A 163 -15.96 -3.27 -3.35
CA GLU A 163 -16.76 -4.49 -3.17
C GLU A 163 -16.28 -5.33 -1.97
N GLU A 164 -14.99 -5.25 -1.61
CA GLU A 164 -14.40 -6.08 -0.55
C GLU A 164 -14.22 -5.29 0.76
N TRP A 165 -13.76 -4.04 0.67
CA TRP A 165 -13.38 -3.23 1.82
C TRP A 165 -14.46 -3.09 2.91
N PRO A 166 -15.74 -2.83 2.59
CA PRO A 166 -16.77 -2.72 3.63
C PRO A 166 -16.94 -4.00 4.45
N SER A 167 -16.74 -5.16 3.82
CA SER A 167 -16.82 -6.46 4.48
C SER A 167 -15.59 -6.73 5.35
N ILE A 168 -14.39 -6.40 4.85
CA ILE A 168 -13.11 -6.54 5.56
C ILE A 168 -13.10 -5.63 6.79
N ALA A 169 -13.45 -4.35 6.62
CA ALA A 169 -13.46 -3.37 7.70
C ALA A 169 -14.42 -3.75 8.83
N ARG A 170 -15.64 -4.18 8.48
CA ARG A 170 -16.62 -4.65 9.46
C ARG A 170 -16.19 -5.93 10.17
N LYS A 171 -15.63 -6.89 9.43
CA LYS A 171 -15.19 -8.19 9.98
C LYS A 171 -14.09 -8.02 11.01
N HIS A 172 -13.16 -7.10 10.77
CA HIS A 172 -11.98 -6.92 11.61
C HIS A 172 -12.10 -5.78 12.60
N GLY A 173 -13.12 -4.92 12.51
CA GLY A 173 -13.23 -3.73 13.34
C GLY A 173 -12.15 -2.70 13.00
N ILE A 174 -12.02 -2.36 11.71
CA ILE A 174 -11.10 -1.32 11.25
C ILE A 174 -11.73 0.05 11.49
N ASP A 175 -11.00 0.92 12.19
CA ASP A 175 -11.47 2.26 12.56
C ASP A 175 -11.14 3.31 11.50
N LEU A 176 -9.96 3.20 10.90
CA LEU A 176 -9.44 4.14 9.91
C LEU A 176 -8.65 3.42 8.82
N ILE A 177 -8.85 3.83 7.56
CA ILE A 177 -8.02 3.43 6.42
C ILE A 177 -7.32 4.66 5.82
N ILE A 178 -6.00 4.64 5.81
CA ILE A 178 -5.12 5.69 5.27
C ILE A 178 -4.60 5.25 3.91
N THR A 179 -4.85 6.06 2.88
CA THR A 179 -4.52 5.74 1.49
C THR A 179 -3.83 6.89 0.75
N GLY A 180 -3.33 6.63 -0.46
CA GLY A 180 -2.69 7.61 -1.33
C GLY A 180 -3.16 7.51 -2.78
N HIS A 181 -2.21 7.34 -3.71
CA HIS A 181 -2.42 7.15 -5.16
C HIS A 181 -3.06 8.31 -5.96
N LYS A 182 -4.12 8.98 -5.48
CA LYS A 182 -4.88 9.99 -6.27
C LYS A 182 -4.20 11.36 -6.41
N HIS A 183 -3.08 11.59 -5.72
CA HIS A 183 -2.34 12.86 -5.74
C HIS A 183 -3.19 14.03 -5.24
N MET A 184 -4.02 13.77 -4.23
CA MET A 184 -4.93 14.76 -3.64
C MET A 184 -5.18 14.45 -2.17
N GLN A 185 -5.87 15.36 -1.48
CA GLN A 185 -6.22 15.19 -0.09
C GLN A 185 -7.73 15.10 0.08
N GLU A 186 -8.19 14.01 0.69
CA GLU A 186 -9.59 13.75 1.01
C GLU A 186 -9.70 13.15 2.41
N VAL A 187 -10.76 13.52 3.11
CA VAL A 187 -11.10 12.97 4.41
C VAL A 187 -12.59 12.66 4.37
N HIS A 188 -12.93 11.41 4.70
CA HIS A 188 -14.31 10.94 4.78
C HIS A 188 -14.48 10.25 6.12
N VAL A 189 -15.36 10.79 6.95
CA VAL A 189 -15.67 10.24 8.27
C VAL A 189 -17.13 9.79 8.32
N PRO A 190 -17.48 8.89 9.25
CA PRO A 190 -18.88 8.57 9.52
C PRO A 190 -19.68 9.85 9.79
N GLU A 191 -20.93 9.87 9.33
CA GLU A 191 -21.88 10.99 9.51
C GLU A 191 -21.57 12.27 8.71
N ASP A 192 -20.56 12.27 7.83
CA ASP A 192 -20.39 13.33 6.85
C ASP A 192 -21.62 13.46 5.94
N MET A 193 -21.81 14.67 5.38
CA MET A 193 -22.83 14.87 4.34
C MET A 193 -22.57 13.89 3.18
N LEU A 194 -23.61 13.15 2.80
CA LEU A 194 -23.53 12.19 1.69
C LEU A 194 -23.11 12.91 0.41
N THR A 195 -21.94 12.52 -0.11
CA THR A 195 -21.43 13.00 -1.38
C THR A 195 -21.24 11.83 -2.33
N GLN A 196 -21.46 12.08 -3.61
CA GLN A 196 -21.21 11.08 -4.64
C GLN A 196 -19.71 11.04 -4.93
N LEU A 197 -19.08 9.88 -4.78
CA LEU A 197 -17.62 9.72 -4.90
C LEU A 197 -17.16 9.67 -6.36
N ASP A 198 -18.04 9.24 -7.25
CA ASP A 198 -17.82 9.29 -8.69
C ASP A 198 -19.12 9.66 -9.41
N GLY A 199 -19.02 10.34 -10.56
CA GLY A 199 -20.19 10.85 -11.28
C GLY A 199 -21.05 9.80 -11.98
N TRP A 200 -20.74 8.50 -11.86
CA TRP A 200 -21.27 7.48 -12.78
C TRP A 200 -21.64 6.14 -12.15
N SER A 201 -21.01 5.73 -11.04
CA SER A 201 -21.24 4.43 -10.41
C SER A 201 -22.30 4.44 -9.31
N GLY A 202 -22.75 5.64 -8.91
CA GLY A 202 -23.73 5.80 -7.82
C GLY A 202 -23.15 5.45 -6.45
N LEU A 203 -21.83 5.41 -6.31
CA LEU A 203 -21.15 5.19 -5.03
C LEU A 203 -21.17 6.48 -4.20
N TYR A 204 -21.61 6.38 -2.95
CA TYR A 204 -21.67 7.48 -1.98
C TYR A 204 -20.60 7.33 -0.90
N SER A 205 -20.25 8.44 -0.26
CA SER A 205 -19.17 8.54 0.74
C SER A 205 -19.33 7.61 1.96
N ASP A 206 -20.55 7.14 2.25
CA ASP A 206 -20.89 6.27 3.37
C ASP A 206 -20.72 4.77 3.09
N PHE A 207 -20.30 4.37 1.89
CA PHE A 207 -20.22 2.95 1.49
C PHE A 207 -19.33 2.08 2.39
N MET A 208 -18.37 2.71 3.09
CA MET A 208 -17.49 2.05 4.07
C MET A 208 -18.19 1.65 5.38
N GLY A 209 -19.48 1.98 5.54
CA GLY A 209 -20.32 1.41 6.58
C GLY A 209 -19.90 1.76 8.00
N GLY A 210 -19.35 2.96 8.20
CA GLY A 210 -18.91 3.47 9.51
C GLY A 210 -17.40 3.46 9.75
N THR A 211 -16.58 2.99 8.81
CA THR A 211 -15.12 3.13 8.88
C THR A 211 -14.67 4.42 8.20
N GLY A 212 -13.90 5.24 8.91
CA GLY A 212 -13.30 6.45 8.34
C GLY A 212 -12.21 6.12 7.33
N TRP A 213 -12.04 6.95 6.31
CA TRP A 213 -10.96 6.77 5.35
C TRP A 213 -10.43 8.10 4.82
N ILE A 214 -9.13 8.12 4.53
CA ILE A 214 -8.46 9.30 4.00
C ILE A 214 -7.64 8.95 2.76
N VAL A 215 -7.54 9.93 1.87
CA VAL A 215 -6.58 9.92 0.76
C VAL A 215 -5.60 11.04 1.06
N THR A 216 -4.33 10.72 1.20
CA THR A 216 -3.27 11.68 1.49
C THR A 216 -2.18 11.61 0.44
N GLY A 217 -2.27 12.53 -0.53
CA GLY A 217 -1.24 12.74 -1.53
C GLY A 217 -1.15 11.63 -2.58
N GLY A 218 0.07 11.35 -3.01
CA GLY A 218 0.38 10.45 -4.12
C GLY A 218 1.59 9.58 -3.84
N GLY A 219 1.59 8.35 -4.36
CA GLY A 219 2.74 7.47 -4.26
C GLY A 219 3.63 7.63 -5.49
N ARG A 220 4.71 8.38 -5.34
CA ARG A 220 5.91 8.14 -6.15
C ARG A 220 6.77 7.21 -5.29
N GLY A 221 7.04 6.01 -5.81
CA GLY A 221 7.87 5.04 -5.12
C GLY A 221 9.23 5.62 -4.74
N VAL A 222 9.87 4.99 -3.75
CA VAL A 222 11.24 5.30 -3.33
C VAL A 222 12.21 4.46 -4.13
#